data_AF-A0AAW1LVA9-F1
#
_entry.id   AF-A0AAW1LVA9-F1
#
_cell.length_a   1.000
_cell.length_b   1.000
_cell.length_c   1.000
_cell.angle_alpha   90.00
_cell.angle_beta   90.00
_cell.angle_gamma   90.00
#
_symmetry.space_group_name_H-M   'P 1'
#
loop_
_entity.id
_entity.type
_entity.pdbx_description
1 polymer ?
#
loop_
_entity_poly.entity_id
_entity_poly.type
_entity_poly.pdbx_seq_one_letter_code
_entity_poly.pdbx_strand_id
1 'polypeptide(L)'
;MALDFYFIDTLILSLVAAYLLHKVFTRNFNYWKRKGIPYIKPTFFFGNYYDILMFKKTIGHSLAEMYNSISGIFLRELLRHPNV
;
A
#
# COMPACT_ATOMS: atom_id res chain seq x y z
N MET A 1 -29.27 9.93 29.48
CA MET A 1 -28.71 8.86 30.35
C MET A 1 -28.55 7.54 29.60
N ALA A 2 -29.61 6.91 29.06
CA ALA A 2 -29.45 5.67 28.26
C ALA A 2 -28.90 5.93 26.85
N LEU A 3 -29.33 7.01 26.19
CA LEU A 3 -28.86 7.39 24.85
C LEU A 3 -27.34 7.65 24.80
N ASP A 4 -26.80 8.26 25.86
CA ASP A 4 -25.37 8.58 25.98
C ASP A 4 -24.52 7.31 26.12
N PHE A 5 -25.05 6.28 26.80
CA PHE A 5 -24.40 4.98 26.93
C PHE A 5 -24.30 4.26 25.57
N TYR A 6 -25.41 4.20 24.82
CA TYR A 6 -25.40 3.62 23.47
C TYR A 6 -24.52 4.40 22.48
N PHE A 7 -24.39 5.72 22.64
CA PHE A 7 -23.50 6.53 21.80
C PHE A 7 -22.03 6.16 22.01
N ILE A 8 -21.59 5.99 23.26
CA ILE A 8 -20.22 5.57 23.56
C ILE A 8 -19.96 4.14 23.06
N ASP A 9 -20.88 3.22 23.25
CA ASP A 9 -20.74 1.84 22.78
C ASP A 9 -20.65 1.75 21.26
N THR A 10 -21.53 2.48 20.54
CA THR A 10 -21.51 2.55 19.07
C THR A 10 -20.23 3.20 18.55
N LEU A 11 -19.73 4.25 19.22
CA LEU A 11 -18.45 4.86 18.88
C LEU A 11 -17.29 3.86 19.04
N ILE A 12 -17.22 3.13 20.16
CA ILE A 12 -16.18 2.12 20.40
C ILE A 12 -16.24 1.02 19.34
N LEU A 13 -17.43 0.48 19.06
CA LEU A 13 -17.61 -0.55 18.03
C LEU A 13 -17.16 -0.05 16.65
N SER A 14 -17.48 1.19 16.28
CA SER A 14 -17.07 1.77 15.00
C SER A 14 -15.54 1.90 14.88
N LEU A 15 -14.85 2.31 15.96
CA LEU A 15 -13.40 2.43 15.98
C LEU A 15 -12.71 1.07 15.89
N VAL A 16 -13.23 0.07 16.61
CA VAL A 16 -12.73 -1.32 16.54
C VAL A 16 -12.91 -1.87 15.12
N ALA A 17 -14.08 -1.68 14.52
CA ALA A 17 -14.35 -2.09 13.15
C ALA A 17 -13.40 -1.42 12.15
N ALA A 18 -13.19 -0.10 12.27
CA ALA A 18 -12.25 0.64 11.42
C ALA A 18 -10.80 0.15 11.57
N TYR A 19 -10.36 -0.14 12.80
CA TYR A 19 -9.04 -0.71 13.08
C TYR A 19 -8.87 -2.10 12.45
N LEU A 20 -9.85 -2.99 12.63
CA LEU A 20 -9.83 -4.33 12.05
C LEU A 20 -9.82 -4.26 10.52
N LEU A 21 -10.64 -3.38 9.95
CA LEU A 21 -10.68 -3.13 8.51
C LEU A 21 -9.30 -2.68 8.01
N HIS A 22 -8.68 -1.71 8.70
CA HIS A 22 -7.34 -1.25 8.38
C HIS A 22 -6.31 -2.39 8.40
N LYS A 23 -6.36 -3.25 9.42
CA LYS A 23 -5.46 -4.40 9.55
C LYS A 23 -5.66 -5.43 8.43
N VAL A 24 -6.91 -5.69 8.03
CA VAL A 24 -7.22 -6.62 6.93
C VAL A 24 -6.67 -6.09 5.60
N PHE A 25 -6.89 -4.81 5.29
CA PHE A 25 -6.40 -4.21 4.04
C PHE A 25 -4.86 -4.13 4.00
N THR A 26 -4.21 -3.86 5.12
CA THR A 26 -2.75 -3.68 5.18
C THR A 26 -1.96 -4.98 5.41
N ARG A 27 -2.62 -6.11 5.70
CA ARG A 27 -1.99 -7.40 6.05
C ARG A 27 -0.93 -7.86 5.05
N ASN A 28 -1.16 -7.60 3.76
CA ASN A 28 -0.30 -8.08 2.67
C ASN A 28 0.79 -7.06 2.24
N PHE A 29 0.79 -5.85 2.81
CA PHE A 29 1.70 -4.77 2.38
C PHE A 29 3.18 -5.09 2.60
N ASN A 30 3.48 -6.01 3.51
CA ASN A 30 4.83 -6.45 3.81
C ASN A 30 5.26 -7.74 3.07
N TYR A 31 4.44 -8.30 2.19
CA TYR A 31 4.75 -9.57 1.52
C TYR A 31 6.05 -9.50 0.71
N TRP A 32 6.17 -8.51 -0.18
CA TRP A 32 7.38 -8.31 -1.01
C TRP A 32 8.58 -7.88 -0.16
N LYS A 33 8.35 -7.03 0.85
CA LYS A 33 9.37 -6.66 1.85
C LYS A 33 10.00 -7.88 2.51
N ARG A 34 9.20 -8.84 2.96
CA ARG A 34 9.68 -10.08 3.59
C ARG A 34 10.52 -10.95 2.65
N LYS A 35 10.29 -10.86 1.34
CA LYS A 35 11.04 -11.59 0.31
C LYS A 35 12.30 -10.83 -0.16
N GLY A 36 12.57 -9.65 0.37
CA GLY A 36 13.67 -8.80 -0.10
C GLY A 36 13.45 -8.27 -1.52
N ILE A 37 12.22 -8.35 -2.04
CA ILE A 37 11.89 -7.90 -3.39
C ILE A 37 11.56 -6.40 -3.33
N PRO A 38 12.24 -5.54 -4.10
CA PRO A 38 11.91 -4.13 -4.18
C PRO A 38 10.44 -3.96 -4.60
N TYR A 39 9.72 -3.09 -3.90
CA TYR A 39 8.30 -2.88 -4.14
C TYR A 39 7.91 -1.45 -3.83
N ILE A 40 6.87 -0.97 -4.50
CA ILE A 40 6.22 0.29 -4.17
C ILE A 40 5.25 0.06 -3.02
N LYS A 41 5.37 0.87 -1.96
CA LYS A 41 4.50 0.79 -0.80
C LYS A 41 3.06 1.14 -1.23
N PRO A 42 2.10 0.21 -1.10
CA PRO A 42 0.71 0.46 -1.46
C PRO A 42 0.08 1.53 -0.55
N THR A 43 -0.82 2.32 -1.14
CA THR A 43 -1.66 3.27 -0.40
C THR A 43 -2.85 2.57 0.25
N PHE A 44 -3.38 3.14 1.34
CA PHE A 44 -4.54 2.59 2.04
C PHE A 44 -5.77 2.55 1.11
N PHE A 45 -6.58 1.49 1.23
CA PHE A 45 -7.73 1.16 0.36
C PHE A 45 -7.41 0.81 -1.11
N PHE A 46 -6.57 1.58 -1.80
CA PHE A 46 -6.44 1.50 -3.26
C PHE A 46 -5.13 0.87 -3.74
N GLY A 47 -4.20 0.59 -2.83
CA GLY A 47 -2.92 0.00 -3.17
C GLY A 47 -2.10 0.89 -4.10
N ASN A 48 -1.53 0.30 -5.14
CA ASN A 48 -0.78 1.03 -6.18
C ASN A 48 -1.66 1.50 -7.34
N TYR A 49 -2.99 1.30 -7.26
CA TYR A 49 -3.93 1.66 -8.32
C TYR A 49 -4.63 3.01 -8.10
N TYR A 50 -4.31 3.72 -7.01
CA TYR A 50 -4.98 4.97 -6.66
C TYR A 50 -5.00 5.99 -7.81
N ASP A 51 -3.86 6.24 -8.45
CA ASP A 51 -3.76 7.19 -9.56
C ASP A 51 -4.51 6.73 -10.82
N ILE A 52 -4.65 5.42 -11.02
CA ILE A 52 -5.42 4.84 -12.13
C ILE A 52 -6.92 5.03 -11.86
N LEU A 53 -7.38 4.72 -10.66
CA LEU A 53 -8.79 4.87 -10.26
C LEU A 53 -9.24 6.33 -10.21
N MET A 54 -8.31 7.24 -9.90
CA MET A 54 -8.53 8.69 -9.94
C MET A 54 -8.33 9.29 -11.33
N PHE A 55 -8.14 8.47 -12.37
CA PHE A 55 -7.91 8.89 -13.75
C PHE A 55 -6.76 9.89 -13.93
N LYS A 56 -5.81 9.90 -13.00
CA LYS A 56 -4.61 10.76 -13.04
C LYS A 56 -3.54 10.19 -13.97
N LYS A 57 -3.50 8.85 -14.10
CA LYS A 57 -2.53 8.13 -14.92
C LYS A 57 -3.20 6.96 -15.64
N THR A 58 -2.72 6.64 -16.83
CA THR A 58 -3.09 5.39 -17.49
C THR A 58 -2.43 4.21 -16.77
N ILE A 59 -2.96 3.00 -16.98
CA ILE A 59 -2.35 1.76 -16.48
C ILE A 59 -0.92 1.62 -17.02
N GLY A 60 -0.73 1.91 -18.32
CA GLY A 60 0.59 1.84 -18.96
C GLY A 60 1.62 2.79 -18.33
N HIS A 61 1.24 4.05 -18.06
CA HIS A 61 2.12 5.00 -17.39
C HIS A 61 2.47 4.54 -15.97
N SER A 62 1.48 4.04 -15.22
CA SER A 62 1.70 3.56 -13.83
C SER A 62 2.62 2.34 -13.78
N LEU A 63 2.50 1.42 -14.74
CA LEU A 63 3.39 0.26 -14.87
C LEU A 63 4.81 0.67 -15.27
N ALA A 64 4.94 1.62 -16.21
CA ALA A 64 6.24 2.13 -16.63
C ALA A 64 6.98 2.83 -15.46
N GLU A 65 6.27 3.64 -14.68
CA GLU A 65 6.79 4.28 -13.48
C GLU A 65 7.23 3.24 -12.43
N MET A 66 6.42 2.19 -12.23
CA MET A 66 6.77 1.08 -11.33
C MET A 66 8.04 0.35 -11.79
N TYR A 67 8.12 0.01 -13.08
CA TYR A 67 9.30 -0.61 -13.67
C TYR A 67 10.54 0.27 -13.50
N ASN A 68 10.46 1.55 -13.85
CA ASN A 68 11.59 2.47 -13.75
C ASN A 68 12.05 2.68 -12.31
N SER A 69 11.13 2.73 -11.35
CA SER A 69 11.47 2.87 -9.92
C SER A 69 12.21 1.66 -9.35
N ILE A 70 11.84 0.44 -9.78
CA ILE A 70 12.42 -0.81 -9.27
C ILE A 70 13.67 -1.19 -10.08
N SER A 71 13.57 -1.22 -11.40
CA SER A 71 14.66 -1.53 -12.32
C SER A 71 15.76 -0.49 -12.23
N GLY A 72 15.45 0.79 -12.04
CA GLY A 72 16.47 1.82 -11.81
C GLY A 72 17.31 1.52 -10.58
N ILE A 73 16.71 1.04 -9.48
CA ILE A 73 17.43 0.62 -8.27
C ILE A 73 18.25 -0.64 -8.56
N PHE A 74 17.63 -1.67 -9.14
CA PHE A 74 18.31 -2.94 -9.43
C PHE A 74 19.48 -2.78 -10.41
N LEU A 75 19.26 -2.10 -11.54
CA LEU A 75 20.29 -1.81 -12.52
C LEU A 75 21.40 -0.93 -11.94
N ARG A 76 21.06 0.05 -11.09
CA ARG A 76 22.07 0.85 -10.38
C ARG A 76 22.94 0.01 -9.45
N GLU A 77 22.39 -1.03 -8.83
CA GLU A 77 23.19 -1.97 -8.01
C GLU A 77 24.02 -2.93 -8.86
N LEU A 78 23.45 -3.45 -9.95
CA LEU A 78 24.16 -4.33 -10.87
C LEU A 78 25.35 -3.62 -11.53
N LEU A 79 25.15 -2.36 -11.97
CA LEU A 79 26.21 -1.54 -12.55
C LEU A 79 27.25 -1.05 -11.53
N ARG A 80 26.96 -1.10 -10.22
CA ARG A 80 27.92 -0.75 -9.16
C ARG A 80 28.98 -1.82 -8.95
N HIS A 81 28.66 -3.08 -9.29
CA HIS A 81 29.58 -4.21 -9.19
C HIS A 81 29.73 -4.87 -10.57
N PRO A 82 30.52 -4.26 -11.48
CA PRO A 82 30.60 -4.69 -12.89
C PRO A 82 31.27 -6.06 -13.13
N ASN A 83 31.67 -6.78 -12.08
CA ASN A 83 32.44 -8.02 -12.16
C ASN A 83 31.71 -9.23 -11.56
N VAL A 84 30.37 -9.20 -11.53
CA VAL A 84 29.51 -10.39 -11.31
C VAL A 84 28.78 -10.71 -12.60
#